data_AF-A0A699ZZC0-F1
#
_entry.id   AF-A0A699ZZC0-F1
#
_cell.length_a   1.000
_cell.length_b   1.000
_cell.length_c   1.000
_cell.angle_alpha   90.00
_cell.angle_beta   90.00
_cell.angle_gamma   90.00
#
_symmetry.space_group_name_H-M   'P 1'
#
loop_
_entity.id
_entity.type
_entity.pdbx_description
1 polymer ?
#
loop_
_entity_poly.entity_id
_entity_poly.type
_entity_poly.pdbx_seq_one_letter_code
_entity_poly.pdbx_strand_id
1 'polypeptide(L)'
;MGVAQLWKTLRDAGCVQDFAGATLDVPRDVDGKVVAVDASVWIMEASQQGLPVVQAPGEAEAMCAALNAAGLVDAVQTKDVDALLFGATTVYRNLHLQVTSQSQCQLSRCELAAWRDALGLATGGTLALRCVSVL
;
A
#
# COMPACT_ATOMS: atom_id res chain seq x y z
N MET A 1 -16.01 -9.67 -9.82
CA MET A 1 -15.95 -8.18 -9.89
C MET A 1 -14.48 -7.80 -10.07
N GLY A 2 -14.07 -7.20 -11.20
CA GLY A 2 -12.66 -6.88 -11.51
C GLY A 2 -11.91 -6.15 -10.39
N VAL A 3 -10.59 -6.37 -10.25
CA VAL A 3 -9.71 -5.57 -9.38
C VAL A 3 -9.89 -4.07 -9.66
N ALA A 4 -10.04 -3.68 -10.93
CA ALA A 4 -10.31 -2.29 -11.32
C ALA A 4 -11.66 -1.76 -10.80
N GLN A 5 -12.70 -2.60 -10.76
CA GLN A 5 -14.03 -2.23 -10.28
C GLN A 5 -14.01 -2.05 -8.76
N LEU A 6 -13.29 -2.92 -8.04
CA LEU A 6 -13.08 -2.82 -6.60
C LEU A 6 -12.44 -1.48 -6.23
N TRP A 7 -11.35 -1.10 -6.92
CA TRP A 7 -10.70 0.20 -6.69
C TRP A 7 -11.59 1.40 -6.98
N LYS A 8 -12.48 1.30 -7.96
CA LYS A 8 -13.47 2.34 -8.22
C LYS A 8 -14.43 2.47 -7.04
N THR A 9 -15.01 1.35 -6.59
CA THR A 9 -15.92 1.34 -5.42
C THR A 9 -15.27 1.90 -4.17
N LEU A 10 -13.99 1.58 -3.92
CA LEU A 10 -13.25 2.06 -2.76
C LEU A 10 -12.95 3.57 -2.81
N ARG A 11 -12.64 4.09 -4.01
CA ARG A 11 -12.54 5.54 -4.22
C ARG A 11 -13.89 6.22 -3.99
N ASP A 12 -14.97 5.66 -4.55
CA ASP A 12 -16.32 6.20 -4.40
C ASP A 12 -16.78 6.17 -2.92
N ALA A 13 -16.29 5.21 -2.13
CA ALA A 13 -16.52 5.12 -0.68
C ALA A 13 -15.60 6.02 0.17
N GLY A 14 -14.65 6.73 -0.44
CA GLY A 14 -13.71 7.60 0.28
C GLY A 14 -12.59 6.86 1.03
N CYS A 15 -12.37 5.58 0.74
CA CYS A 15 -11.33 4.76 1.39
C CYS A 15 -9.93 4.99 0.82
N VAL A 16 -9.86 5.66 -0.33
CA VAL A 16 -8.61 5.96 -1.04
C VAL A 16 -8.42 7.47 -1.05
N GLN A 17 -7.32 7.93 -0.48
CA GLN A 17 -6.90 9.32 -0.51
C GLN A 17 -5.88 9.51 -1.61
N ASP A 18 -6.27 10.19 -2.68
CA ASP A 18 -5.39 10.52 -3.79
C ASP A 18 -4.76 11.90 -3.56
N PHE A 19 -3.44 11.92 -3.45
CA PHE A 19 -2.61 13.10 -3.36
C PHE A 19 -1.93 13.34 -4.72
N ALA A 20 -2.16 14.50 -5.32
CA ALA A 20 -1.57 14.88 -6.60
C ALA A 20 -1.29 16.38 -6.66
N GLY A 21 -0.18 16.76 -7.31
CA GLY A 21 0.12 18.16 -7.65
C GLY A 21 1.18 18.82 -6.78
N ALA A 22 1.40 20.13 -7.00
CA ALA A 22 2.50 20.93 -6.43
C ALA A 22 2.43 21.15 -4.91
N THR A 23 1.46 20.53 -4.25
CA THR A 23 1.26 20.62 -2.81
C THR A 23 2.25 19.69 -2.12
N LEU A 24 2.85 20.16 -1.02
CA LEU A 24 3.80 19.39 -0.21
C LEU A 24 3.17 18.18 0.51
N ASP A 25 1.94 17.82 0.20
CA ASP A 25 1.18 16.78 0.90
C ASP A 25 1.77 15.39 0.67
N VAL A 26 2.27 15.10 -0.55
CA VAL A 26 2.92 13.81 -0.85
C VAL A 26 4.23 13.65 -0.08
N PRO A 27 5.22 14.59 -0.15
CA PRO A 27 6.41 14.50 0.68
C PRO A 27 6.09 14.49 2.17
N ARG A 28 5.16 15.31 2.65
CA ARG A 28 4.80 15.38 4.09
C ARG A 28 4.22 14.08 4.61
N ASP A 29 3.43 13.36 3.81
CA ASP A 29 2.84 12.10 4.27
C ASP A 29 3.85 10.95 4.27
N VAL A 30 4.96 11.06 3.55
CA VAL A 30 6.01 10.03 3.50
C VAL A 30 7.20 10.40 4.41
N ASP A 31 7.41 11.68 4.70
CA ASP A 31 8.55 12.17 5.46
C ASP A 31 8.61 11.55 6.87
N GLY A 32 9.79 11.05 7.23
CA GLY A 32 10.04 10.36 8.50
C GLY A 32 9.39 8.97 8.66
N LYS A 33 8.62 8.47 7.68
CA LYS A 33 8.00 7.14 7.76
C LYS A 33 8.90 6.05 7.20
N VAL A 34 8.88 4.89 7.84
CA VAL A 34 9.50 3.66 7.33
C VAL A 34 8.48 2.96 6.43
N VAL A 35 8.80 2.84 5.14
CA VAL A 35 7.91 2.23 4.14
C VAL A 35 8.50 0.90 3.68
N ALA A 36 7.77 -0.20 3.86
CA ALA A 36 8.13 -1.47 3.24
C ALA A 36 7.74 -1.44 1.76
N VAL A 37 8.68 -1.76 0.86
CA VAL A 37 8.49 -1.69 -0.58
C VAL A 37 8.56 -3.11 -1.15
N ASP A 38 7.59 -3.50 -1.97
CA ASP A 38 7.75 -4.69 -2.81
C ASP A 38 8.81 -4.39 -3.88
N ALA A 39 10.04 -4.79 -3.57
CA ALA A 39 11.21 -4.57 -4.41
C ALA A 39 11.58 -5.83 -5.22
N SER A 40 10.64 -6.74 -5.50
CA SER A 40 10.89 -8.01 -6.22
C SER A 40 11.78 -7.89 -7.48
N VAL A 41 11.77 -6.75 -8.16
CA VAL A 41 12.63 -6.46 -9.34
C VAL A 41 13.90 -5.65 -9.01
N TRP A 42 13.98 -5.00 -7.85
CA TRP A 42 14.98 -3.98 -7.49
C TRP A 42 15.91 -4.38 -6.34
N ILE A 43 15.88 -5.63 -5.87
CA ILE A 43 16.70 -6.14 -4.75
C ILE A 43 18.20 -5.83 -4.93
N MET A 44 18.73 -6.01 -6.14
CA MET A 44 20.16 -5.81 -6.41
C MET A 44 20.56 -4.34 -6.29
N GLU A 45 19.73 -3.43 -6.80
CA GLU A 45 19.99 -1.99 -6.73
C GLU A 45 19.80 -1.46 -5.30
N ALA A 46 18.77 -1.91 -4.59
CA ALA A 46 18.54 -1.56 -3.19
C ALA A 46 19.72 -1.97 -2.31
N SER A 47 20.27 -3.18 -2.53
CA SER A 47 21.44 -3.66 -1.81
C SER A 47 22.69 -2.81 -2.11
N GLN A 48 22.88 -2.37 -3.36
CA GLN A 48 24.01 -1.49 -3.73
C GLN A 48 23.91 -0.09 -3.09
N GLN A 49 22.70 0.40 -2.89
CA GLN A 49 22.44 1.69 -2.24
C GLN A 49 22.50 1.60 -0.70
N GLY A 50 22.76 0.42 -0.13
CA GLY A 50 22.84 0.20 1.31
C GLY A 50 21.47 0.18 2.00
N LEU A 51 20.38 -0.04 1.25
CA LEU A 51 19.05 -0.18 1.83
C LEU A 51 18.90 -1.56 2.50
N PRO A 52 18.19 -1.64 3.64
CA PRO A 52 17.91 -2.92 4.28
C PRO A 52 16.94 -3.73 3.41
N VAL A 53 17.40 -4.90 2.96
CA VAL A 53 16.58 -5.84 2.19
C VAL A 53 16.32 -7.10 3.01
N VAL A 54 15.06 -7.54 3.01
CA VAL A 54 14.63 -8.78 3.65
C VAL A 54 14.02 -9.68 2.60
N GLN A 55 14.49 -10.92 2.51
CA GLN A 55 13.91 -11.91 1.62
C GLN A 55 12.66 -12.51 2.28
N ALA A 56 11.50 -12.31 1.64
CA ALA A 56 10.27 -12.96 2.08
C ALA A 56 10.34 -14.48 1.84
N PRO A 57 9.80 -15.31 2.74
CA PRO A 57 9.71 -16.76 2.54
C PRO A 57 8.65 -17.16 1.49
N GLY A 58 7.79 -16.24 1.11
CA GLY A 58 6.74 -16.40 0.10
C GLY A 58 6.46 -15.07 -0.59
N GLU A 59 5.19 -14.66 -0.67
CA GLU A 59 4.80 -13.38 -1.26
C GLU A 59 5.42 -12.19 -0.51
N ALA A 60 6.04 -11.27 -1.25
CA ALA A 60 6.64 -10.06 -0.68
C ALA A 60 5.59 -9.20 0.04
N GLU A 61 4.37 -9.12 -0.50
CA GLU A 61 3.27 -8.37 0.09
C GLU A 61 2.84 -8.91 1.45
N ALA A 62 2.84 -10.23 1.62
CA ALA A 62 2.49 -10.86 2.89
C ALA A 62 3.51 -10.52 3.97
N MET A 63 4.81 -10.50 3.61
CA MET A 63 5.87 -10.09 4.52
C MET A 63 5.76 -8.60 4.87
N CYS A 64 5.53 -7.73 3.88
CA CYS A 64 5.37 -6.29 4.10
C CYS A 64 4.15 -5.99 4.99
N ALA A 65 3.03 -6.66 4.75
CA ALA A 65 1.83 -6.57 5.57
C ALA A 65 2.09 -7.03 7.01
N ALA A 66 2.81 -8.14 7.21
CA ALA A 66 3.18 -8.63 8.52
C ALA A 66 4.09 -7.64 9.28
N LEU A 67 5.06 -7.02 8.61
CA LEU A 67 5.91 -5.97 9.19
C LEU A 67 5.10 -4.75 9.61
N ASN A 68 4.11 -4.35 8.80
CA ASN A 68 3.25 -3.22 9.09
C ASN A 68 2.30 -3.52 10.26
N ALA A 69 1.69 -4.70 10.27
CA ALA A 69 0.87 -5.17 11.38
C ALA A 69 1.66 -5.33 12.69
N ALA A 70 2.96 -5.64 12.61
CA ALA A 70 3.86 -5.70 13.75
C ALA A 70 4.36 -4.31 14.22
N GLY A 71 4.04 -3.22 13.50
CA GLY A 71 4.49 -1.86 13.82
C GLY A 71 5.97 -1.60 13.52
N LEU A 72 6.61 -2.44 12.71
CA LEU A 72 8.01 -2.27 12.30
C LEU A 72 8.15 -1.32 11.10
N VAL A 73 7.08 -1.16 10.32
CA VAL A 73 6.98 -0.20 9.23
C VAL A 73 5.65 0.54 9.34
N ASP A 74 5.63 1.81 8.95
CA ASP A 74 4.45 2.67 9.03
C ASP A 74 3.48 2.45 7.87
N ALA A 75 4.00 2.06 6.71
CA ALA A 75 3.21 1.80 5.52
C ALA A 75 3.86 0.76 4.59
N VAL A 76 3.04 0.15 3.74
CA VAL A 76 3.47 -0.75 2.66
C VAL A 76 3.26 -0.07 1.33
N GLN A 77 4.30 0.05 0.52
CA GLN A 77 4.19 0.46 -0.87
C GLN A 77 4.00 -0.76 -1.74
N THR A 78 2.84 -0.83 -2.40
CA THR A 78 2.57 -1.84 -3.43
C THR A 78 1.48 -1.35 -4.41
N LYS A 79 1.44 -1.99 -5.58
CA LYS A 79 0.38 -1.80 -6.58
C LYS A 79 -0.79 -2.74 -6.38
N ASP A 80 -0.56 -3.92 -5.79
CA ASP A 80 -1.60 -4.92 -5.63
C ASP A 80 -2.39 -4.73 -4.34
N VAL A 81 -3.55 -5.37 -4.30
CA VAL A 81 -4.49 -5.24 -3.17
C VAL A 81 -4.20 -6.29 -2.09
N ASP A 82 -3.33 -7.25 -2.37
CA ASP A 82 -3.18 -8.44 -1.54
C ASP A 82 -2.52 -8.08 -0.20
N ALA A 83 -1.65 -7.06 -0.16
CA ALA A 83 -1.13 -6.47 1.08
C ALA A 83 -2.25 -6.08 2.07
N LEU A 84 -3.36 -5.49 1.60
CA LEU A 84 -4.51 -5.17 2.47
C LEU A 84 -5.22 -6.45 2.95
N LEU A 85 -5.30 -7.48 2.11
CA LEU A 85 -5.90 -8.77 2.47
C LEU A 85 -5.06 -9.53 3.49
N PHE A 86 -3.73 -9.41 3.41
CA PHE A 86 -2.78 -9.92 4.40
C PHE A 86 -2.80 -9.13 5.72
N GLY A 87 -3.45 -7.96 5.73
CA GLY A 87 -3.68 -7.18 6.95
C GLY A 87 -2.77 -5.96 7.13
N ALA A 88 -2.16 -5.45 6.05
CA ALA A 88 -1.48 -4.15 6.10
C ALA A 88 -2.48 -3.06 6.55
N THR A 89 -2.09 -2.22 7.51
CA THR A 89 -2.91 -1.13 8.03
C THR A 89 -2.91 0.08 7.10
N THR A 90 -1.77 0.38 6.48
CA THR A 90 -1.59 1.53 5.59
C THR A 90 -0.88 1.08 4.33
N VAL A 91 -1.50 1.30 3.17
CA VAL A 91 -0.94 0.95 1.86
C VAL A 91 -0.81 2.18 0.98
N TYR A 92 0.38 2.40 0.45
CA TYR A 92 0.71 3.41 -0.54
C TYR A 92 0.76 2.79 -1.92
N ARG A 93 -0.06 3.33 -2.83
CA ARG A 93 -0.13 2.95 -4.22
C ARG A 93 0.25 4.12 -5.11
N ASN A 94 0.79 3.82 -6.29
CA ASN A 94 1.21 4.81 -7.29
C ASN A 94 2.14 5.89 -6.71
N LEU A 95 2.97 5.51 -5.72
CA LEU A 95 3.95 6.41 -5.12
C LEU A 95 4.97 6.80 -6.19
N HIS A 96 4.83 8.01 -6.70
CA HIS A 96 5.75 8.63 -7.64
C HIS A 96 6.30 9.89 -6.98
N LEU A 97 7.59 9.86 -6.65
CA LEU A 97 8.31 10.99 -6.09
C LEU A 97 9.29 11.50 -7.16
N GLN A 98 9.18 12.77 -7.52
CA GLN A 98 10.15 13.45 -8.37
C GLN A 98 10.85 14.56 -7.60
N VAL A 99 12.17 14.49 -7.55
CA VAL A 99 13.00 15.49 -6.88
C VAL A 99 12.94 16.85 -7.60
N THR A 100 12.83 16.84 -8.93
CA THR A 100 12.90 18.05 -9.76
C THR A 100 11.55 18.75 -9.95
N SER A 101 10.44 18.01 -9.88
CA SER A 101 9.11 18.54 -10.18
C SER A 101 8.08 18.01 -9.18
N GLN A 102 7.91 18.73 -8.07
CA GLN A 102 6.94 18.39 -7.03
C GLN A 102 5.50 18.32 -7.57
N SER A 103 5.20 19.07 -8.63
CA SER A 103 3.91 19.02 -9.33
C SER A 103 3.60 17.69 -10.01
N GLN A 104 4.61 16.84 -10.23
CA GLN A 104 4.45 15.50 -10.80
C GLN A 104 4.44 14.40 -9.73
N CYS A 105 4.54 14.74 -8.44
CA CYS A 105 4.42 13.76 -7.37
C CYS A 105 2.97 13.28 -7.25
N GLN A 106 2.80 11.97 -7.11
CA GLN A 106 1.51 11.33 -6.94
C GLN A 106 1.61 10.26 -5.84
N LEU A 107 0.55 10.12 -5.05
CA LEU A 107 0.41 9.08 -4.04
C LEU A 107 -1.07 8.77 -3.84
N SER A 108 -1.42 7.49 -3.84
CA SER A 108 -2.74 7.02 -3.42
C SER A 108 -2.57 6.28 -2.09
N ARG A 109 -3.16 6.78 -1.00
CA ARG A 109 -3.14 6.11 0.31
C ARG A 109 -4.44 5.36 0.54
N CYS A 110 -4.33 4.12 1.01
CA CYS A 110 -5.45 3.30 1.45
C CYS A 110 -5.21 2.84 2.88
N GLU A 111 -6.24 2.98 3.72
CA GLU A 111 -6.18 2.54 5.12
C GLU A 111 -7.14 1.38 5.35
N LEU A 112 -6.68 0.36 6.06
CA LEU A 112 -7.44 -0.85 6.34
C LEU A 112 -8.74 -0.55 7.10
N ALA A 113 -8.74 0.44 7.99
CA ALA A 113 -9.93 0.84 8.75
C ALA A 113 -11.05 1.31 7.81
N ALA A 114 -10.75 2.29 6.93
CA ALA A 114 -11.71 2.78 5.95
C ALA A 114 -12.17 1.68 4.99
N TRP A 115 -11.26 0.77 4.61
CA TRP A 115 -11.57 -0.38 3.78
C TRP A 115 -12.55 -1.37 4.44
N ARG A 116 -12.31 -1.66 5.72
CA ARG A 116 -13.16 -2.56 6.52
C ARG A 116 -14.53 -1.97 6.73
N ASP A 117 -14.61 -0.67 6.99
CA ASP A 117 -15.88 0.04 7.14
C ASP A 117 -16.69 0.02 5.84
N ALA A 118 -16.06 0.29 4.69
CA ALA A 118 -16.75 0.29 3.40
C ALA A 118 -17.20 -1.10 2.95
N LEU A 119 -16.48 -2.16 3.32
CA LEU A 119 -16.85 -3.54 3.00
C LEU A 119 -17.65 -4.24 4.10
N GLY A 120 -17.91 -3.58 5.24
CA GLY A 120 -18.59 -4.17 6.39
C GLY A 120 -17.81 -5.32 7.03
N LEU A 121 -16.48 -5.33 6.95
CA LEU A 121 -15.61 -6.40 7.43
C LEU A 121 -15.22 -6.16 8.90
N ALA A 122 -16.04 -6.67 9.81
CA ALA A 122 -15.88 -6.49 11.25
C ALA A 122 -14.61 -7.15 11.84
N THR A 123 -14.14 -8.28 11.30
CA THR A 123 -12.93 -8.99 11.75
C THR A 123 -12.23 -9.67 10.57
N GLY A 124 -10.90 -9.58 10.51
CA GLY A 124 -10.08 -10.19 9.46
C GLY A 124 -10.17 -11.72 9.47
N GLY A 125 -10.20 -12.32 8.28
CA GLY A 125 -10.27 -13.77 8.08
C GLY A 125 -11.42 -14.19 7.16
N THR A 126 -11.11 -15.03 6.17
CA THR A 126 -11.97 -15.77 5.20
C THR A 126 -13.09 -15.03 4.44
N LEU A 127 -13.70 -13.98 4.96
CA LEU A 127 -14.67 -13.12 4.27
C LEU A 127 -13.99 -12.09 3.35
N ALA A 128 -12.78 -11.64 3.66
CA ALA A 128 -11.98 -10.85 2.72
C ALA A 128 -11.63 -11.65 1.45
N LEU A 129 -11.38 -12.97 1.62
CA LEU A 129 -11.23 -13.92 0.51
C LEU A 129 -12.50 -14.06 -0.34
N ARG A 130 -13.70 -13.82 0.22
CA ARG A 130 -14.96 -13.81 -0.55
C ARG A 130 -15.11 -12.58 -1.45
N CYS A 131 -14.49 -11.45 -1.11
CA CYS A 131 -14.46 -10.29 -2.01
C CYS A 131 -13.54 -10.51 -3.21
N VAL A 132 -12.49 -11.33 -3.07
CA VAL A 132 -11.57 -11.69 -4.16
C VAL A 132 -12.01 -12.96 -4.90
N SER A 133 -12.68 -13.92 -4.24
CA SER A 133 -13.09 -15.19 -4.85
C SER A 133 -14.37 -15.13 -5.69
N VAL A 134 -14.97 -13.94 -5.87
CA VAL A 134 -16.06 -13.71 -6.84
C VAL A 134 -15.51 -12.96 -8.07
N LEU A 135 -14.24 -13.19 -8.38
CA LEU A 135 -13.62 -12.88 -9.66
C LEU A 135 -13.63 -14.07 -10.60
#